data_AF-A0A7X2PV71-F1
#
_entry.id   AF-A0A7X2PV71-F1
#
_cell.length_a   1.000
_cell.length_b   1.000
_cell.length_c   1.000
_cell.angle_alpha   90.00
_cell.angle_beta   90.00
_cell.angle_gamma   90.00
#
_symmetry.space_group_name_H-M   'P 1'
#
loop_
_entity.id
_entity.type
_entity.pdbx_description
1 polymer ?
#
loop_
_entity_poly.entity_id
_entity_poly.type
_entity_poly.pdbx_seq_one_letter_code
_entity_poly.pdbx_strand_id
1 'polypeptide(L)'
;MLRLSLAMAITAATSMAADPPGSITFHRDVLPILAKDCQGCHRPGQIAPMPFLTYETTRPWAQQIKVVVSSKKMPPAVSNPHFPVLTGRDGLTQAEIDILVKWVDSGAPEGTPPADERGSKKK
;
A
#
# COMPACT_ATOMS: atom_id res chain seq x y z
N MET A 1 -13.14 57.51 -23.92
CA MET A 1 -12.81 56.85 -22.63
C MET A 1 -12.62 55.36 -22.89
N LEU A 2 -11.38 54.90 -23.10
CA LEU A 2 -11.08 53.51 -23.42
C LEU A 2 -10.49 52.86 -22.16
N ARG A 3 -11.25 51.99 -21.48
CA ARG A 3 -10.77 51.24 -20.33
C ARG A 3 -10.29 49.87 -20.77
N LEU A 4 -8.97 49.70 -20.80
CA LEU A 4 -8.28 48.42 -20.88
C LEU A 4 -8.65 47.61 -19.64
N SER A 5 -9.33 46.48 -19.82
CA SER A 5 -9.51 45.49 -18.76
C SER A 5 -8.47 44.39 -18.97
N LEU A 6 -7.38 44.45 -18.21
CA LEU A 6 -6.35 43.41 -18.18
C LEU A 6 -6.85 42.27 -17.27
N ALA A 7 -7.28 41.16 -17.87
CA ALA A 7 -7.65 39.96 -17.12
C ALA A 7 -6.38 39.21 -16.70
N MET A 8 -6.02 39.32 -15.42
CA MET A 8 -4.89 38.59 -14.83
C MET A 8 -5.38 37.19 -14.43
N ALA A 9 -5.04 36.18 -15.23
CA ALA A 9 -5.31 34.78 -14.90
C ALA A 9 -4.30 34.32 -13.83
N ILE A 10 -4.77 34.11 -12.61
CA ILE A 10 -3.98 33.51 -11.53
C ILE A 10 -4.02 31.99 -11.72
N THR A 11 -2.96 31.42 -12.29
CA THR A 11 -2.73 29.98 -12.28
C THR A 11 -2.21 29.57 -10.90
N ALA A 12 -3.10 29.04 -10.06
CA ALA A 12 -2.70 28.41 -8.81
C ALA A 12 -1.97 27.10 -9.13
N ALA A 13 -0.65 27.10 -8.98
CA ALA A 13 0.15 25.88 -9.03
C ALA A 13 -0.11 25.07 -7.74
N THR A 14 -0.81 23.95 -7.86
CA THR A 14 -0.94 22.99 -6.77
C THR A 14 0.41 22.30 -6.55
N SER A 15 1.13 22.66 -5.48
CA SER A 15 2.31 21.92 -5.05
C SER A 15 1.89 20.51 -4.61
N MET A 16 2.29 19.48 -5.36
CA MET A 16 2.25 18.10 -4.89
C MET A 16 3.28 17.93 -3.77
N ALA A 17 2.81 17.58 -2.57
CA ALA A 17 3.69 17.18 -1.49
C ALA A 17 4.33 15.83 -1.85
N ALA A 18 5.66 15.80 -1.97
CA ALA A 18 6.42 14.56 -2.04
C ALA A 18 6.57 13.95 -0.65
N ASP A 19 6.65 12.62 -0.57
CA ASP A 19 6.88 11.94 0.71
C ASP A 19 8.24 12.35 1.32
N PRO A 20 8.34 12.46 2.65
CA PRO A 20 9.60 12.75 3.31
C PRO A 20 10.67 11.72 2.92
N PRO A 21 11.91 12.14 2.64
CA PRO A 21 12.99 11.22 2.31
C PRO A 21 13.19 10.21 3.46
N GLY A 22 13.19 8.92 3.12
CA GLY A 22 13.38 7.82 4.08
C GLY A 22 12.14 7.35 4.83
N SER A 23 10.95 7.95 4.65
CA SER A 23 9.71 7.48 5.29
C SER A 23 9.16 6.24 4.59
N ILE A 24 8.91 5.14 5.30
CA ILE A 24 8.25 3.96 4.71
C ILE A 24 6.76 4.25 4.49
N THR A 25 6.26 4.02 3.28
CA THR A 25 4.88 4.34 2.86
C THR A 25 4.19 3.18 2.17
N PHE A 26 2.86 3.21 2.14
CA PHE A 26 2.06 2.15 1.53
C PHE A 26 2.40 1.98 0.05
N HIS A 27 2.28 3.06 -0.74
CA HIS A 27 2.44 2.97 -2.19
C HIS A 27 3.86 2.60 -2.63
N ARG A 28 4.88 3.15 -1.97
CA ARG A 28 6.27 2.95 -2.38
C ARG A 28 6.85 1.63 -1.90
N ASP A 29 6.61 1.26 -0.65
CA ASP A 29 7.39 0.21 0.01
C ASP A 29 6.54 -1.04 0.35
N VAL A 30 5.26 -0.87 0.68
CA VAL A 30 4.39 -1.97 1.15
C VAL A 30 3.63 -2.64 0.02
N LEU A 31 3.01 -1.87 -0.86
CA LEU A 31 2.19 -2.38 -1.96
C LEU A 31 2.96 -3.38 -2.85
N PRO A 32 4.25 -3.16 -3.21
CA PRO A 32 5.01 -4.16 -3.96
C PRO A 32 5.16 -5.51 -3.24
N ILE A 33 5.35 -5.49 -1.91
CA ILE A 33 5.46 -6.70 -1.08
C ILE A 33 4.11 -7.43 -1.05
N LEU A 34 3.02 -6.69 -0.85
CA LEU A 34 1.67 -7.26 -0.84
C LEU A 34 1.31 -7.86 -2.22
N ALA A 35 1.72 -7.21 -3.30
CA ALA A 35 1.53 -7.71 -4.66
C ALA A 35 2.27 -9.03 -4.91
N LYS A 36 3.51 -9.14 -4.42
CA LYS A 36 4.33 -10.36 -4.56
C LYS A 36 3.78 -11.51 -3.72
N ASP A 37 3.55 -11.29 -2.42
CA ASP A 37 3.40 -12.38 -1.46
C ASP A 37 1.99 -12.56 -0.91
N CYS A 38 1.09 -11.58 -1.06
CA CYS A 38 -0.23 -11.60 -0.42
C CYS A 38 -1.38 -11.68 -1.41
N GLN A 39 -1.29 -10.95 -2.53
CA GLN A 39 -2.40 -10.81 -3.49
C GLN A 39 -2.72 -12.09 -4.28
N GLY A 40 -1.90 -13.14 -4.20
CA GLY A 40 -2.29 -14.46 -4.71
C GLY A 40 -3.56 -15.00 -4.02
N CYS A 41 -3.72 -14.73 -2.72
CA CYS A 41 -4.89 -15.13 -1.94
C CYS A 41 -5.79 -13.93 -1.57
N HIS A 42 -5.23 -12.74 -1.41
CA HIS A 42 -5.90 -11.52 -0.96
C HIS A 42 -6.38 -10.64 -2.13
N ARG A 43 -7.19 -11.22 -3.02
CA ARG A 43 -7.86 -10.52 -4.13
C ARG A 43 -9.36 -10.83 -4.14
N PRO A 44 -10.19 -9.95 -4.73
CA PRO A 44 -11.61 -10.23 -4.90
C PRO A 44 -11.81 -11.57 -5.63
N GLY A 45 -12.69 -12.42 -5.08
CA GLY A 45 -12.99 -13.75 -5.62
C GLY A 45 -11.97 -14.85 -5.26
N GLN A 46 -10.93 -14.53 -4.50
CA GLN A 46 -9.98 -15.51 -3.98
C GLN A 46 -10.35 -15.99 -2.57
N ILE A 47 -9.57 -16.94 -2.04
CA ILE A 47 -9.86 -17.60 -0.76
C ILE A 47 -9.81 -16.66 0.45
N ALA A 48 -8.99 -15.60 0.43
CA ALA A 48 -8.91 -14.68 1.55
C ALA A 48 -9.99 -13.58 1.44
N PRO A 49 -10.73 -13.30 2.52
CA PRO A 49 -11.92 -12.44 2.45
C PRO A 49 -11.59 -10.94 2.36
N MET A 50 -10.34 -10.53 2.59
CA MET A 50 -9.91 -9.13 2.54
C MET A 50 -8.92 -8.88 1.39
N PRO A 51 -9.16 -7.87 0.53
CA PRO A 51 -8.25 -7.54 -0.56
C PRO A 51 -7.15 -6.56 -0.12
N PHE A 52 -5.91 -6.84 -0.51
CA PHE A 52 -4.75 -5.99 -0.23
C PHE A 52 -4.25 -5.25 -1.48
N LEU A 53 -5.20 -4.68 -2.22
CA LEU A 53 -4.98 -4.00 -3.50
C LEU A 53 -4.79 -2.49 -3.35
N THR A 54 -5.49 -1.88 -2.41
CA THR A 54 -5.52 -0.42 -2.21
C THR A 54 -5.17 -0.07 -0.79
N TYR A 55 -4.81 1.18 -0.55
CA TYR A 55 -4.53 1.65 0.80
C TYR A 55 -5.77 1.52 1.68
N GLU A 56 -6.94 1.91 1.16
CA GLU A 56 -8.22 1.92 1.85
C GLU A 56 -8.64 0.51 2.29
N THR A 57 -8.41 -0.49 1.44
CA THR A 57 -8.74 -1.89 1.77
C THR A 57 -7.70 -2.55 2.66
N THR A 58 -6.45 -2.07 2.66
CA THR A 58 -5.35 -2.66 3.42
C THR A 58 -5.18 -2.06 4.80
N ARG A 59 -5.28 -0.73 4.93
CA ARG A 59 -5.02 0.03 6.15
C ARG A 59 -5.78 -0.49 7.39
N PRO A 60 -7.05 -0.91 7.31
CA PRO A 60 -7.76 -1.48 8.46
C PRO A 60 -7.12 -2.75 9.02
N TRP A 61 -6.35 -3.48 8.21
CA TRP A 61 -5.70 -4.75 8.57
C TRP A 61 -4.24 -4.59 8.97
N ALA A 62 -3.72 -3.37 9.04
CA ALA A 62 -2.30 -3.08 9.29
C ALA A 62 -1.76 -3.80 10.54
N GLN A 63 -2.50 -3.77 11.66
CA GLN A 63 -2.08 -4.44 12.89
C GLN A 63 -2.06 -5.97 12.75
N GLN A 64 -3.08 -6.54 12.09
CA GLN A 64 -3.14 -7.97 11.81
C GLN A 64 -2.00 -8.39 10.90
N ILE A 65 -1.69 -7.62 9.85
CA ILE A 65 -0.55 -7.83 8.95
C ILE A 65 0.73 -7.93 9.78
N LYS A 66 1.01 -6.97 10.67
CA LYS A 66 2.17 -7.02 11.57
C LYS A 66 2.22 -8.32 12.37
N VAL A 67 1.10 -8.75 12.96
CA VAL A 67 1.03 -9.98 13.75
C VAL A 67 1.33 -11.23 12.90
N VAL A 68 0.72 -11.35 11.71
CA VAL A 68 0.91 -12.54 10.86
C VAL A 68 2.29 -12.63 10.26
N VAL A 69 2.89 -11.51 9.84
CA VAL A 69 4.26 -11.53 9.28
C VAL A 69 5.31 -11.74 10.36
N SER A 70 5.11 -11.21 11.57
CA SER A 70 6.02 -11.43 12.70
C SER A 70 5.97 -12.87 13.21
N SER A 71 4.77 -13.45 13.28
CA SER A 71 4.57 -14.85 13.69
C SER A 71 4.77 -15.86 12.56
N LYS A 72 4.89 -15.37 11.32
CA LYS A 72 5.05 -16.16 10.09
C LYS A 72 3.91 -17.18 9.89
N LYS A 73 2.68 -16.81 10.27
CA LYS A 73 1.50 -17.69 10.23
C LYS A 73 0.26 -16.95 9.73
N MET A 74 -0.41 -17.51 8.72
CA MET A 74 -1.70 -17.02 8.22
C MET A 74 -2.89 -17.69 8.94
N PRO A 75 -3.94 -16.94 9.32
CA PRO A 75 -5.20 -17.49 9.84
C PRO A 75 -6.25 -17.74 8.73
N PRO A 76 -7.08 -18.80 8.85
CA PRO A 76 -6.82 -20.02 9.62
C PRO A 76 -5.53 -20.67 9.09
N ALA A 77 -4.86 -21.49 9.91
CA ALA A 77 -3.66 -22.22 9.45
C ALA A 77 -4.08 -23.17 8.31
N VAL A 78 -4.11 -22.65 7.08
CA VAL A 78 -4.45 -23.41 5.88
C VAL A 78 -3.29 -24.34 5.62
N SER A 79 -3.37 -25.54 6.21
CA SER A 79 -2.48 -26.66 5.96
C SER A 79 -2.77 -27.27 4.58
N ASN A 80 -2.88 -26.43 3.56
CA ASN A 80 -3.07 -26.86 2.19
C ASN A 80 -1.74 -26.67 1.44
N PRO A 81 -1.15 -27.74 0.88
CA PRO A 81 0.11 -27.66 0.14
C PRO A 81 0.06 -26.73 -1.09
N HIS A 82 -1.12 -26.30 -1.53
CA HIS A 82 -1.29 -25.30 -2.59
C HIS A 82 -1.12 -23.85 -2.14
N PHE A 83 -1.16 -23.55 -0.84
CA PHE A 83 -0.97 -22.21 -0.30
C PHE A 83 0.36 -22.16 0.44
N PRO A 84 1.44 -21.66 -0.18
CA PRO A 84 2.71 -21.54 0.52
C PRO A 84 2.50 -20.69 1.78
N VAL A 85 2.93 -21.24 2.92
CA VAL A 85 3.04 -20.49 4.17
C VAL A 85 3.94 -19.27 3.89
N LEU A 86 3.79 -18.19 4.65
CA LEU A 86 4.65 -16.98 4.61
C LEU A 86 6.17 -17.28 4.61
N THR A 87 6.56 -18.53 4.92
CA THR A 87 7.92 -19.04 4.96
C THR A 87 8.18 -20.05 3.85
N GLY A 88 9.16 -19.75 3.00
CA GLY A 88 9.67 -20.61 1.93
C GLY A 88 10.80 -19.90 1.20
N ARG A 89 11.41 -20.54 0.18
CA ARG A 89 12.43 -19.90 -0.68
C ARG A 89 11.88 -18.66 -1.41
N ASP A 90 10.56 -18.64 -1.63
CA ASP A 90 9.83 -17.58 -2.33
C ASP A 90 8.91 -16.78 -1.41
N GLY A 91 9.03 -16.94 -0.08
CA GLY A 91 8.21 -16.20 0.90
C GLY A 91 8.78 -14.83 1.27
N LEU A 92 8.27 -14.24 2.35
CA LEU A 92 8.78 -12.97 2.86
C LEU A 92 10.22 -13.11 3.37
N THR A 93 11.10 -12.25 2.88
CA THR A 93 12.43 -12.03 3.45
C THR A 93 12.33 -11.26 4.78
N GLN A 94 13.38 -11.32 5.60
CA GLN A 94 13.39 -10.55 6.85
C GLN A 94 13.30 -9.03 6.58
N ALA A 95 13.92 -8.54 5.51
CA ALA A 95 13.84 -7.13 5.12
C ALA A 95 12.40 -6.71 4.76
N GLU A 96 11.65 -7.56 4.07
CA GLU A 96 10.24 -7.30 3.75
C GLU A 96 9.36 -7.32 5.01
N ILE A 97 9.62 -8.25 5.94
CA ILE A 97 8.95 -8.26 7.24
C ILE A 97 9.22 -6.95 7.99
N ASP A 98 10.49 -6.50 8.03
CA ASP A 98 10.88 -5.27 8.74
C ASP A 98 10.22 -4.02 8.12
N ILE A 99 10.07 -3.98 6.80
CA ILE A 99 9.34 -2.91 6.09
C ILE A 99 7.87 -2.89 6.53
N LEU A 100 7.19 -4.05 6.50
CA LEU A 100 5.79 -4.15 6.90
C LEU A 100 5.59 -3.76 8.37
N VAL A 101 6.44 -4.26 9.27
CA VAL A 101 6.39 -3.93 10.70
C VAL A 101 6.61 -2.43 10.92
N LYS A 102 7.66 -1.86 10.33
CA LYS A 102 7.99 -0.44 10.50
C LYS A 102 6.93 0.48 9.89
N TRP A 103 6.32 0.10 8.77
CA TRP A 103 5.18 0.83 8.21
C TRP A 103 4.02 0.90 9.21
N VAL A 104 3.65 -0.24 9.81
CA VAL A 104 2.59 -0.31 10.82
C VAL A 104 2.94 0.53 12.05
N ASP A 105 4.18 0.42 12.54
CA ASP A 105 4.67 1.15 13.72
C ASP A 105 4.77 2.67 13.49
N SER A 106 4.92 3.09 12.23
CA SER A 106 4.91 4.50 11.83
C SER A 106 3.49 5.05 11.61
N GLY A 107 2.46 4.31 12.00
CA GLY A 107 1.07 4.71 11.83
C GLY A 107 0.49 4.43 10.44
N ALA A 108 1.11 3.50 9.69
CA ALA A 108 0.68 3.02 8.38
C ALA A 108 0.38 4.16 7.36
N PRO A 109 1.35 5.05 7.06
CA PRO A 109 1.14 6.15 6.12
C PRO A 109 0.88 5.66 4.69
N GLU A 110 -0.07 6.29 3.98
CA GLU A 110 -0.40 6.00 2.57
C GLU A 110 0.77 6.33 1.64
N GLY A 111 1.34 7.52 1.83
CA GLY A 111 2.32 8.10 0.92
C GLY A 111 1.71 8.55 -0.41
N THR A 112 2.55 8.96 -1.35
CA THR A 112 2.11 9.45 -2.66
C THR A 112 1.92 8.28 -3.64
N PRO A 113 0.75 8.14 -4.29
CA PRO A 113 0.54 7.09 -5.28
C PRO A 113 1.41 7.30 -6.54
N PRO A 114 1.72 6.20 -7.26
CA PRO A 114 2.41 6.25 -8.55
C PRO A 114 1.68 7.13 -9.58
N ALA A 115 2.42 7.57 -10.61
CA ALA A 115 1.94 8.60 -11.53
C ALA A 115 0.74 8.21 -12.39
N ASP A 116 0.63 6.93 -12.71
CA ASP A 116 -0.43 6.32 -13.48
C ASP A 116 -1.72 6.12 -12.66
N GLU A 117 -1.62 5.84 -11.36
CA GLU A 117 -2.81 5.66 -10.50
C GLU A 117 -3.47 6.98 -10.06
N ARG A 118 -2.75 8.11 -10.13
CA ARG A 118 -3.28 9.45 -9.77
C ARG A 118 -4.46 9.91 -10.63
N GLY A 119 -4.61 9.39 -11.85
CA GLY A 119 -5.69 9.76 -12.76
C GLY A 119 -7.04 9.11 -12.45
N SER A 120 -7.04 7.99 -11.70
CA SER A 120 -8.24 7.15 -11.53
C SER A 120 -9.11 7.55 -10.33
N LYS A 121 -8.53 8.22 -9.32
CA LYS A 121 -9.22 8.65 -8.08
C LYS A 121 -10.19 9.85 -8.28
N LYS A 122 -10.48 10.24 -9.54
CA LYS A 122 -11.30 11.41 -9.92
C LYS A 122 -12.75 11.11 -10.30
N LYS A 123 -13.27 9.92 -9.99
CA LYS A 123 -14.67 9.54 -10.25
C LYS A 123 -15.49 9.47 -8.97
#